data_AF-A0A3A5WHF9-F1
#
_entry.id   AF-A0A3A5WHF9-F1
#
_cell.length_a   1.000
_cell.length_b   1.000
_cell.length_c   1.000
_cell.angle_alpha   90.00
_cell.angle_beta   90.00
_cell.angle_gamma   90.00
#
_symmetry.space_group_name_H-M   'P 1'
#
loop_
_entity.id
_entity.type
_entity.pdbx_description
1 polymer ?
#
loop_
_entity_poly.entity_id
_entity_poly.type
_entity_poly.pdbx_seq_one_letter_code
_entity_poly.pdbx_strand_id
1 'polypeptide(L)' 'MANFLQIARYVVAVILIILSSWVFLTNIFSDLLMNDDSSAIHYLYTFVGYGMALLVLMMTPSGFVERGD' A
#
# COMPACT_ATOMS: atom_id res chain seq x y z
N MET A 1 -3.65 1.52 25.43
CA MET A 1 -3.84 2.18 24.11
C MET A 1 -2.94 1.57 23.03
N ALA A 2 -1.71 1.14 23.36
CA ALA A 2 -0.75 0.55 22.40
C ALA A 2 -1.25 -0.68 21.60
N ASN A 3 -1.94 -1.64 22.23
CA ASN A 3 -2.42 -2.84 21.52
C ASN A 3 -3.43 -2.51 20.41
N PHE A 4 -4.34 -1.56 20.65
CA PHE A 4 -5.34 -1.15 19.65
C PHE A 4 -4.67 -0.48 18.44
N LEU A 5 -3.69 0.38 18.67
CA LEU A 5 -2.97 1.06 17.60
C LEU A 5 -2.12 0.09 16.75
N GLN A 6 -1.52 -0.92 17.38
CA GLN A 6 -0.82 -1.98 16.66
C GLN A 6 -1.78 -2.79 15.78
N ILE A 7 -2.96 -3.16 16.30
CA ILE A 7 -3.98 -3.86 15.52
C ILE A 7 -4.42 -3.01 14.33
N ALA A 8 -4.68 -1.70 14.53
CA ALA A 8 -5.03 -0.79 13.44
C ALA A 8 -3.94 -0.72 12.37
N ARG A 9 -2.66 -0.68 12.77
CA ARG A 9 -1.53 -0.69 11.84
C ARG A 9 -1.46 -1.97 11.01
N TYR A 10 -1.68 -3.13 11.63
CA TYR A 10 -1.72 -4.41 10.90
C TYR A 10 -2.90 -4.47 9.92
N VAL A 11 -4.08 -3.99 10.32
CA VAL A 11 -5.26 -3.93 9.44
C VAL A 11 -4.98 -3.04 8.22
N VAL A 12 -4.41 -1.85 8.43
CA VAL A 12 -4.06 -0.93 7.33
C VAL A 12 -2.98 -1.53 6.43
N ALA A 13 -1.98 -2.21 7.00
CA ALA A 13 -0.95 -2.89 6.21
C ALA A 13 -1.55 -3.98 5.31
N VAL A 14 -2.48 -4.79 5.83
CA VAL A 14 -3.17 -5.83 5.05
C VAL A 14 -3.96 -5.21 3.88
N ILE A 15 -4.70 -4.12 4.13
CA ILE A 15 -5.45 -3.42 3.07
C ILE A 15 -4.49 -2.93 1.97
N LEU A 16 -3.38 -2.31 2.34
CA LEU A 16 -2.39 -1.82 1.38
C LEU A 16 -1.74 -2.95 0.57
N ILE A 17 -1.49 -4.11 1.17
CA ILE A 17 -0.98 -5.30 0.46
C ILE A 17 -1.99 -5.78 -0.58
N ILE A 18 -3.27 -5.90 -0.21
CA ILE A 18 -4.32 -6.36 -1.12
C ILE A 18 -4.48 -5.39 -2.29
N LEU A 19 -4.55 -4.09 -2.03
CA LEU A 19 -4.67 -3.06 -3.07
C LEU A 19 -3.45 -3.05 -3.99
N SER A 20 -2.23 -3.11 -3.44
CA SER A 20 -1.00 -3.19 -4.22
C SER A 20 -0.97 -4.44 -5.11
N SER A 21 -1.35 -5.59 -4.55
CA SER A 21 -1.38 -6.86 -5.29
C SER A 21 -2.40 -6.83 -6.42
N TRP A 22 -3.59 -6.27 -6.18
CA TRP A 22 -4.62 -6.11 -7.20
C TRP A 22 -4.16 -5.21 -8.35
N VAL A 23 -3.58 -4.04 -8.05
CA VAL A 23 -3.09 -3.12 -9.07
C VAL A 23 -1.91 -3.73 -9.84
N PHE A 24 -1.03 -4.46 -9.16
CA PHE A 24 0.09 -5.16 -9.81
C PHE A 24 -0.39 -6.23 -10.80
N LEU A 25 -1.35 -7.06 -10.39
CA LEU A 25 -1.95 -8.06 -11.28
C LEU A 25 -2.66 -7.39 -12.46
N THR A 26 -3.42 -6.32 -12.19
CA THR A 26 -4.08 -5.54 -13.25
C THR A 26 -3.06 -4.96 -14.22
N ASN A 27 -1.93 -4.44 -13.75
CA ASN A 27 -0.88 -3.91 -14.60
C ASN A 27 -0.29 -5.00 -15.52
N ILE A 28 0.06 -6.18 -14.97
CA ILE A 28 0.61 -7.29 -15.76
C ILE A 28 -0.39 -7.82 -16.79
N PHE A 29 -1.64 -8.04 -16.39
CA PHE A 29 -2.64 -8.64 -17.27
C PHE A 29 -3.24 -7.61 -18.24
N SER A 30 -3.31 -6.34 -17.88
CA SER A 30 -3.81 -5.27 -18.77
C SER A 30 -2.78 -4.93 -19.85
N ASP A 31 -1.47 -4.95 -19.55
CA ASP A 31 -0.41 -4.81 -20.55
C ASP A 31 -0.41 -5.98 -21.55
N LEU A 32 -0.87 -7.16 -21.11
CA LEU A 32 -1.03 -8.34 -21.96
C LEU A 32 -2.30 -8.31 -22.85
N LEU A 33 -3.31 -7.49 -22.49
CA LEU A 33 -4.65 -7.51 -23.10
C LEU A 33 -5.07 -6.20 -23.77
N MET A 34 -4.45 -5.04 -23.46
CA MET A 34 -4.87 -3.73 -23.95
C MET A 34 -3.69 -2.98 -24.59
N ASN A 35 -3.80 -2.70 -25.90
CA ASN A 35 -2.88 -1.89 -26.72
C ASN A 35 -2.93 -0.37 -26.41
N ASP A 36 -3.31 0.04 -25.20
CA ASP A 36 -3.56 1.46 -24.88
C ASP A 36 -2.63 1.93 -23.74
N ASP A 37 -1.47 2.45 -24.15
CA ASP A 37 -0.32 2.85 -23.31
C ASP A 37 -0.69 3.83 -22.18
N SER A 38 -1.73 4.64 -22.36
CA SER A 38 -2.13 5.65 -21.38
C SER A 38 -2.63 5.05 -20.06
N SER A 39 -3.21 3.85 -20.10
CA SER A 39 -3.81 3.20 -18.92
C SER A 39 -2.76 2.48 -18.07
N ALA A 40 -1.77 1.84 -18.71
CA ALA A 40 -0.68 1.12 -18.04
C ALA A 40 0.17 2.03 -17.14
N ILE A 41 0.47 3.25 -17.60
CA ILE A 41 1.24 4.23 -16.83
C ILE A 41 0.50 4.61 -15.54
N HIS A 42 -0.82 4.78 -15.58
CA HIS A 42 -1.62 5.14 -14.41
C HIS A 42 -1.60 4.03 -13.33
N TYR A 43 -1.70 2.76 -13.74
CA TYR A 43 -1.64 1.63 -12.82
C TYR A 43 -0.26 1.47 -12.19
N LEU A 44 0.82 1.73 -12.93
CA LEU A 44 2.18 1.72 -12.39
C LEU A 44 2.38 2.79 -11.29
N TYR A 45 1.95 4.03 -11.54
CA TYR A 45 2.02 5.09 -10.51
C TYR A 45 1.20 4.75 -9.27
N THR A 46 0.02 4.16 -9.47
CA THR A 46 -0.86 3.74 -8.38
C THR A 46 -0.23 2.61 -7.55
N PHE A 47 0.41 1.63 -8.19
CA PHE A 47 1.15 0.56 -7.51
C PHE A 47 2.30 1.11 -6.68
N VAL A 48 3.11 2.00 -7.24
CA VAL A 48 4.22 2.65 -6.53
C VAL A 48 3.69 3.45 -5.34
N GLY A 49 2.57 4.17 -5.50
CA GLY A 49 1.93 4.91 -4.42
C GLY A 49 1.54 4.03 -3.22
N TYR A 50 0.86 2.91 -3.46
CA TYR A 50 0.50 1.97 -2.39
C TYR A 50 1.72 1.29 -1.77
N GLY A 51 2.72 0.94 -2.57
CA GLY A 51 3.99 0.38 -2.09
C GLY A 51 4.75 1.34 -1.19
N MET A 52 4.84 2.62 -1.57
CA MET A 52 5.49 3.66 -0.76
C MET A 52 4.72 3.92 0.54
N ALA A 53 3.38 3.96 0.50
CA ALA A 53 2.57 4.10 1.70
C ALA A 53 2.77 2.94 2.68
N LEU A 54 2.87 1.71 2.17
CA LEU A 54 3.18 0.52 2.97
C LEU A 54 4.58 0.59 3.59
N LEU A 55 5.59 1.00 2.83
CA LEU A 55 6.96 1.16 3.33
C LEU A 55 7.02 2.20 4.45
N VAL A 56 6.37 3.35 4.26
CA VAL A 56 6.28 4.38 5.32
C VAL A 56 5.56 3.84 6.55
N LEU A 57 4.44 3.13 6.36
CA LEU A 57 3.71 2.50 7.46
C LEU A 57 4.56 1.48 8.22
N MET A 58 5.41 0.71 7.54
CA MET A 58 6.32 -0.28 8.14
C MET A 58 7.54 0.37 8.82
N MET A 59 8.07 1.46 8.26
CA MET A 59 9.18 2.21 8.84
C MET A 59 8.77 3.09 10.02
N THR A 60 7.48 3.46 10.12
CA THR A 60 6.96 4.27 11.23
C THR A 60 7.03 3.46 12.53
N PRO A 61 7.85 3.88 13.52
CA PRO A 61 7.96 3.16 14.78
C PRO A 61 6.63 3.16 15.53
N SER A 62 6.25 2.02 16.12
CA SER A 62 5.07 1.92 16.99
C SER A 62 5.19 2.74 18.29
N GLY A 63 6.37 3.29 18.58
CA GLY A 63 6.71 3.98 19.82
C GLY A 63 6.58 5.51 19.83
N PHE A 64 6.16 6.17 18.74
CA PHE A 64 5.92 7.63 18.75
C PHE A 64 4.60 8.04 19.43
N VAL A 65 3.80 7.08 19.91
CA VAL A 65 2.51 7.35 20.60
C VAL A 65 2.61 7.16 22.13
N GLU A 66 3.79 6.85 22.66
CA GLU A 66 4.02 6.76 24.11
C GLU A 66 5.09 7.75 24.57
N ARG A 67 4.72 9.04 24.61
CA ARG A 67 5.27 10.04 25.54
C ARG A 67 4.45 11.33 25.44
N GLY A 68 3.21 11.24 25.88
CA GLY A 68 2.44 12.38 26.38
C GLY A 68 2.21 12.14 27.86
N ASP A 69 3.26 12.32 28.66
CA ASP A 69 3.08 12.84 30.02
C ASP A 69 2.59 14.30 29.88
#